data_AF-A0A397VAR1-F1
#
_entry.id   AF-A0A397VAR1-F1
#
_cell.length_a   1.000
_cell.length_b   1.000
_cell.length_c   1.000
_cell.angle_alpha   90.00
_cell.angle_beta   90.00
_cell.angle_gamma   90.00
#
_symmetry.space_group_name_H-M   'P 1'
#
loop_
_entity.id
_entity.type
_entity.pdbx_description
1 polymer ?
#
loop_
_entity_poly.entity_id
_entity_poly.type
_entity_poly.pdbx_seq_one_letter_code
_entity_poly.pdbx_strand_id
1 'polypeptide(L)'
;MSENKYCSSCQATQTVKFRSLGADKWKEIVSRGLEKPTWKKGTILCNKCYMDLVENPLRRGNKRVKGIDQAENAGNEAGTSNEKIELSEAIRLLAKFFYEREHVKKEDTIYTFEELQELLVKDEPNLKYFLEQLYLAARPSTRTEQTMD
;
A
#
# COMPACT_ATOMS: atom_id res chain seq x y z
N MET A 1 36.33 5.93 -22.68
CA MET A 1 35.92 5.24 -21.44
C MET A 1 34.40 5.19 -21.43
N SER A 2 33.80 4.02 -21.52
CA SER A 2 32.34 3.90 -21.43
C SER A 2 31.94 4.17 -19.99
N GLU A 3 31.22 5.26 -19.73
CA GLU A 3 30.64 5.50 -18.41
C GLU A 3 29.84 4.27 -17.99
N ASN A 4 30.26 3.64 -16.89
CA ASN A 4 29.58 2.47 -16.36
C ASN A 4 28.16 2.91 -15.96
N LYS A 5 27.18 2.56 -16.79
CA LYS A 5 25.77 2.83 -16.51
C LYS A 5 25.37 2.01 -15.29
N TYR A 6 24.78 2.66 -14.32
CA TYR A 6 24.21 2.01 -13.13
C TYR A 6 22.75 2.39 -12.99
N CYS A 7 21.97 1.50 -12.38
CA CYS A 7 20.57 1.77 -12.08
C CYS A 7 20.49 2.75 -10.90
N SER A 8 19.85 3.90 -11.07
CA SER A 8 19.68 4.87 -9.99
C SER A 8 18.70 4.40 -8.89
N SER A 9 18.03 3.26 -9.06
CA SER A 9 17.13 2.67 -8.05
C SER A 9 17.80 1.53 -7.26
N CYS A 10 18.31 0.50 -7.94
CA CYS A 10 18.91 -0.67 -7.29
C CYS A 10 20.44 -0.73 -7.35
N GLN A 11 21.09 0.32 -7.89
CA GLN A 11 22.54 0.43 -8.04
C GLN A 11 23.21 -0.65 -8.91
N ALA A 12 22.41 -1.52 -9.56
CA ALA A 12 22.94 -2.56 -10.42
C ALA A 12 23.73 -1.99 -11.60
N THR A 13 24.96 -2.47 -11.76
CA THR A 13 25.88 -2.13 -12.87
C THR A 13 25.91 -3.22 -13.95
N GLN A 14 25.53 -4.45 -13.59
CA GLN A 14 25.55 -5.62 -14.48
C GLN A 14 24.15 -5.94 -15.01
N THR A 15 23.57 -5.06 -15.82
CA THR A 15 22.27 -5.34 -16.44
C THR A 15 22.34 -5.27 -17.95
N VAL A 16 21.70 -6.24 -18.61
CA VAL A 16 21.70 -6.40 -20.08
C VAL A 16 21.15 -5.17 -20.80
N LYS A 17 20.22 -4.46 -20.17
CA LYS A 17 19.57 -3.30 -20.76
C LYS A 17 19.25 -2.24 -19.71
N PHE A 18 19.79 -1.05 -19.95
CA PHE A 18 19.45 0.17 -19.23
C PHE A 18 18.47 1.02 -20.03
N ARG A 19 17.59 1.73 -19.34
CA ARG A 19 16.58 2.62 -19.91
C ARG A 19 16.64 3.96 -19.20
N SER A 20 16.61 5.04 -19.98
CA SER A 20 16.55 6.40 -19.45
C SER A 20 15.10 6.88 -19.37
N LEU A 21 14.78 7.67 -18.35
CA LEU A 21 13.52 8.40 -18.25
C LEU A 21 13.55 9.60 -19.20
N GLY A 22 13.10 9.40 -20.44
CA GLY A 22 12.99 10.45 -21.45
C GLY A 22 12.00 11.56 -21.04
N ALA A 23 11.98 12.66 -21.79
CA ALA A 23 11.15 13.83 -21.47
C ALA A 23 9.66 13.48 -21.29
N ASP A 24 9.10 12.71 -22.22
CA ASP A 24 7.67 12.35 -22.21
C ASP A 24 7.36 11.37 -21.09
N LYS A 25 8.24 10.38 -20.88
CA LYS A 25 8.10 9.43 -19.76
C LYS A 25 8.24 10.10 -18.40
N TRP A 26 9.13 11.08 -18.27
CA TRP A 26 9.26 11.85 -17.03
C TRP A 26 8.00 12.67 -16.74
N LYS A 27 7.42 13.32 -17.75
CA LYS A 27 6.14 14.02 -17.60
C LYS A 27 5.01 13.08 -17.18
N GLU A 28 4.98 11.87 -17.73
CA GLU A 28 3.97 10.85 -17.40
C GLU A 28 4.13 10.30 -15.96
N ILE A 29 5.37 10.17 -15.48
CA ILE A 29 5.66 9.79 -14.09
C ILE A 29 5.17 10.87 -13.13
N VAL A 30 5.55 12.13 -13.37
CA VAL A 30 5.18 13.27 -12.53
C VAL A 30 3.68 13.50 -12.52
N SER A 31 3.00 13.37 -13.67
CA SER A 31 1.55 13.55 -13.73
C SER A 31 0.77 12.49 -12.96
N ARG A 32 1.41 11.35 -12.64
CA ARG A 32 0.82 10.26 -11.86
C ARG A 32 1.37 10.14 -10.43
N GLY A 33 2.24 11.05 -9.99
CA GLY A 33 2.80 11.02 -8.64
C GLY A 33 3.74 9.82 -8.39
N LEU A 34 4.35 9.27 -9.45
CA LEU A 34 5.23 8.10 -9.37
C LEU A 34 6.72 8.50 -9.23
N GLU A 35 7.01 9.78 -9.07
CA GLU A 35 8.36 10.27 -8.90
C GLU A 35 8.98 9.73 -7.60
N LYS A 36 10.28 9.42 -7.68
CA LYS A 36 11.09 9.11 -6.51
C LYS A 36 12.02 10.30 -6.24
N PRO A 37 12.38 10.58 -4.97
CA PRO A 37 13.21 11.74 -4.62
C PRO A 37 14.55 11.80 -5.35
N THR A 38 15.11 10.64 -5.70
CA THR A 38 16.39 10.52 -6.39
C THR A 38 16.29 10.59 -7.91
N TRP A 39 15.08 10.70 -8.47
CA TRP A 39 14.85 10.65 -9.90
C TRP A 39 14.71 12.05 -10.49
N LYS A 40 15.23 12.21 -11.71
CA LYS A 40 15.08 13.40 -12.54
C LYS A 40 14.93 13.00 -14.00
N LYS A 41 14.58 13.97 -14.84
CA LYS A 41 14.59 13.79 -16.29
C LYS A 41 15.98 13.27 -16.73
N GLY A 42 16.00 12.15 -17.45
CA GLY A 42 17.22 11.48 -17.89
C GLY A 42 17.79 10.43 -16.93
N THR A 43 17.21 10.23 -15.74
CA THR A 43 17.61 9.16 -14.81
C THR A 43 17.64 7.79 -15.51
N ILE A 44 18.68 7.00 -15.22
CA ILE A 44 18.90 5.69 -15.83
C ILE A 44 18.47 4.58 -14.86
N LEU A 45 17.63 3.68 -15.35
CA LEU A 45 17.17 2.50 -14.62
C LEU A 45 17.57 1.23 -15.37
N CYS A 46 17.83 0.15 -14.65
CA CYS A 46 17.90 -1.16 -15.27
C CYS A 46 16.51 -1.57 -15.79
N ASN A 47 16.46 -2.52 -16.73
CA ASN A 47 15.20 -2.96 -17.31
C ASN A 47 14.19 -3.45 -16.26
N LYS A 48 14.64 -4.16 -15.22
CA LYS A 48 13.75 -4.64 -14.15
C LYS A 48 13.11 -3.47 -13.39
N CYS A 49 13.91 -2.56 -12.84
CA CYS A 49 13.40 -1.36 -12.15
C CYS A 49 12.54 -0.48 -13.07
N TYR A 50 12.91 -0.34 -14.34
CA TYR A 50 12.09 0.40 -15.29
C TYR A 50 10.71 -0.25 -15.47
N MET A 51 10.64 -1.57 -15.65
CA MET A 51 9.35 -2.23 -15.83
C MET A 51 8.52 -2.18 -14.53
N ASP A 52 9.14 -2.48 -13.39
CA ASP A 52 8.45 -2.60 -12.11
C ASP A 52 7.98 -1.26 -11.54
N LEU A 53 8.79 -0.21 -11.69
CA LEU A 53 8.54 1.10 -11.06
C LEU A 53 7.99 2.15 -12.03
N VAL A 54 8.11 1.95 -13.34
CA VAL A 54 7.64 2.91 -14.36
C VAL A 54 6.60 2.29 -15.26
N GLU A 55 6.97 1.32 -16.08
CA GLU A 55 6.08 0.84 -17.16
C GLU A 55 4.83 0.14 -16.62
N ASN A 56 4.98 -0.76 -15.64
CA ASN A 56 3.87 -1.50 -15.07
C ASN A 56 2.91 -0.60 -14.27
N PRO A 57 3.39 0.31 -13.38
CA PRO A 57 2.51 1.29 -12.72
C PRO A 57 1.78 2.22 -13.70
N LEU A 58 2.46 2.72 -14.74
CA LEU A 58 1.84 3.54 -15.77
C LEU A 58 0.78 2.75 -16.57
N ARG A 59 1.01 1.48 -16.86
CA ARG A 59 0.00 0.62 -17.50
C ARG A 59 -1.16 0.29 -16.57
N ARG A 60 -0.90 0.09 -15.27
CA ARG A 60 -1.94 -0.22 -14.27
C ARG A 60 -2.96 0.90 -14.14
N GLY A 61 -2.57 2.18 -14.24
CA GLY A 61 -3.54 3.28 -14.15
C GLY A 61 -4.53 3.38 -15.32
N ASN A 62 -4.36 2.61 -16.42
CA ASN A 62 -5.40 2.46 -17.44
C ASN A 62 -6.48 1.44 -17.04
N LYS A 63 -6.21 0.62 -16.02
CA LYS A 63 -7.17 -0.29 -15.39
C LYS A 63 -7.62 0.37 -14.09
N ARG A 64 -8.82 0.94 -14.06
CA ARG A 64 -9.40 1.57 -12.87
C ARG A 64 -9.40 0.60 -11.68
N VAL A 65 -8.37 0.67 -10.83
CA VAL A 65 -8.40 0.34 -9.41
C VAL A 65 -7.43 1.31 -8.74
N LYS A 66 -7.98 2.27 -7.99
CA LYS A 66 -7.22 3.28 -7.25
C LYS A 66 -6.43 2.60 -6.12
N GLY A 67 -5.13 2.84 -6.09
CA GLY A 67 -4.24 2.58 -4.95
C GLY A 67 -2.85 3.09 -5.27
N ILE A 68 -2.26 3.86 -4.35
CA ILE A 68 -0.85 4.32 -4.32
C ILE A 68 -0.51 4.30 -2.81
N ASP A 69 0.32 3.35 -2.32
CA ASP A 69 1.79 3.43 -2.10
C ASP A 69 2.17 4.53 -1.07
N GLN A 70 3.05 4.41 -0.07
CA GLN A 70 4.03 3.41 0.41
C GLN A 70 4.69 3.98 1.69
N ALA A 71 5.31 3.10 2.51
CA ALA A 71 6.50 3.33 3.36
C ALA A 71 6.42 4.20 4.64
N GLU A 72 6.63 3.50 5.76
CA GLU A 72 7.42 3.83 6.96
C GLU A 72 7.60 5.32 7.33
N ASN A 73 6.89 5.73 8.38
CA ASN A 73 7.46 6.57 9.43
C ASN A 73 7.07 6.01 10.80
N ALA A 74 8.06 5.70 11.62
CA ALA A 74 7.91 5.50 13.04
C ALA A 74 7.69 6.87 13.69
N GLY A 75 6.60 6.99 14.45
CA GLY A 75 6.27 8.18 15.21
C GLY A 75 4.92 8.01 15.87
N ASN A 76 4.93 7.40 17.07
CA ASN A 76 3.78 7.38 17.96
C ASN A 76 3.30 8.81 18.21
N GLU A 77 2.08 9.15 17.83
CA GLU A 77 1.27 10.12 18.57
C GLU A 77 -0.18 9.63 18.60
N ALA A 78 -0.65 9.37 19.82
CA ALA A 78 -2.03 9.12 20.13
C ALA A 78 -2.84 10.39 19.84
N GLY A 79 -3.54 10.40 18.71
CA GLY A 79 -4.52 11.42 18.35
C GLY A 79 -5.84 10.74 18.05
N THR A 80 -6.79 10.84 18.97
CA THR A 80 -8.19 10.48 18.74
C THR A 80 -8.79 11.47 17.73
N SER A 81 -8.58 11.21 16.44
CA SER A 81 -9.41 11.71 15.36
C SER A 81 -10.01 10.51 14.65
N ASN A 82 -11.29 10.59 14.28
CA ASN A 82 -12.04 9.56 13.58
C ASN A 82 -11.56 9.49 12.11
N GLU A 83 -10.25 9.39 11.90
CA GLU A 83 -9.62 9.38 10.59
C GLU A 83 -9.83 8.01 9.97
N LYS A 84 -10.42 8.03 8.77
CA LYS A 84 -10.58 6.83 7.95
C LYS A 84 -9.20 6.24 7.71
N ILE A 85 -8.91 5.13 8.38
CA ILE A 85 -7.71 4.35 8.13
C ILE A 85 -7.66 3.95 6.65
N GLU A 86 -6.50 4.12 6.03
CA GLU A 86 -6.31 3.68 4.66
C GLU A 86 -6.41 2.15 4.58
N LEU A 87 -6.97 1.61 3.49
CA LEU A 87 -7.15 0.16 3.32
C LEU A 87 -5.83 -0.62 3.46
N SER A 88 -4.75 -0.10 2.88
CA SER A 88 -3.41 -0.68 2.99
C SER A 88 -2.95 -0.77 4.44
N GLU A 89 -3.20 0.28 5.22
CA GLU A 89 -2.84 0.35 6.62
C GLU A 89 -3.70 -0.59 7.46
N ALA A 90 -5.01 -0.67 7.18
CA ALA A 90 -5.89 -1.64 7.82
C ALA A 90 -5.45 -3.10 7.55
N ILE A 91 -5.09 -3.43 6.30
CA ILE A 91 -4.56 -4.75 5.94
C ILE A 91 -3.24 -5.03 6.67
N ARG A 92 -2.35 -4.03 6.77
CA ARG A 92 -1.07 -4.17 7.48
C ARG A 92 -1.28 -4.47 8.96
N LEU A 93 -2.16 -3.74 9.64
CA LEU A 93 -2.49 -3.95 11.04
C LEU A 93 -3.12 -5.33 11.27
N LEU A 94 -4.09 -5.73 10.43
CA LEU A 94 -4.69 -7.06 10.49
C LEU A 94 -3.65 -8.18 10.33
N ALA A 95 -2.80 -8.08 9.30
CA ALA A 95 -1.76 -9.08 9.05
C ALA A 95 -0.76 -9.18 10.21
N LYS A 96 -0.35 -8.03 10.76
CA LYS A 96 0.52 -7.98 11.94
C LYS A 96 -0.14 -8.66 13.15
N PHE A 97 -1.41 -8.33 13.42
CA PHE A 97 -2.17 -8.92 14.52
C PHE A 97 -2.24 -10.44 14.41
N PHE A 98 -2.66 -10.98 13.25
CA PHE A 98 -2.74 -12.42 13.04
C PHE A 98 -1.37 -13.10 13.16
N TYR A 99 -0.32 -12.49 12.60
CA TYR A 99 1.03 -13.02 12.71
C TYR A 99 1.49 -13.12 14.16
N GLU A 100 1.34 -12.03 14.93
CA GLU A 100 1.72 -12.03 16.34
C GLU A 100 0.90 -13.03 17.15
N ARG A 101 -0.40 -13.12 16.91
CA ARG A 101 -1.28 -14.04 17.63
C ARG A 101 -0.97 -15.50 17.33
N GLU A 102 -0.95 -15.88 16.06
CA GLU A 102 -0.87 -17.28 15.63
C GLU A 102 0.56 -17.81 15.64
N HIS A 103 1.51 -17.02 15.15
CA HIS A 103 2.90 -17.48 14.98
C HIS A 103 3.77 -17.17 16.19
N VAL A 104 3.62 -16.00 16.82
CA VAL A 104 4.48 -15.59 17.95
C VAL A 104 3.90 -16.10 19.28
N LYS A 105 2.63 -15.78 19.56
CA LYS A 105 1.97 -16.10 20.83
C LYS A 105 1.32 -17.48 20.86
N LYS A 106 1.03 -18.06 19.69
CA LYS A 106 0.33 -19.36 19.52
C LYS A 106 -1.00 -19.40 20.27
N GLU A 107 -1.76 -18.31 20.23
CA GLU A 107 -3.08 -18.25 20.85
C GLU A 107 -4.10 -19.07 20.04
N ASP A 108 -5.20 -19.42 20.69
CA ASP A 108 -6.25 -20.23 20.08
C ASP A 108 -6.97 -19.51 18.93
N THR A 109 -7.55 -20.33 18.04
CA THR A 109 -8.33 -19.89 16.88
C THR A 109 -9.51 -19.02 17.31
N ILE A 110 -9.76 -17.96 16.53
CA ILE A 110 -10.92 -17.09 16.69
C ILE A 110 -12.08 -17.66 15.88
N TYR A 111 -13.24 -17.88 16.50
CA TYR A 111 -14.36 -18.58 15.86
C TYR A 111 -15.48 -17.67 15.38
N THR A 112 -15.59 -16.44 15.93
CA THR A 112 -16.64 -15.49 15.55
C THR A 112 -16.08 -14.15 15.12
N PHE A 113 -16.87 -13.41 14.33
CA PHE A 113 -16.47 -12.08 13.88
C PHE A 113 -16.51 -11.06 15.01
N GLU A 114 -17.45 -11.21 15.94
CA GLU A 114 -17.59 -10.36 17.13
C GLU A 114 -16.36 -10.51 18.04
N GLU A 115 -15.92 -11.75 18.28
CA GLU A 115 -14.68 -12.04 19.04
C GLU A 115 -13.45 -11.44 18.33
N LEU A 116 -13.36 -11.60 17.02
CA LEU A 116 -12.30 -11.00 16.22
C LEU A 116 -12.28 -9.47 16.34
N GLN A 117 -13.44 -8.83 16.27
CA GLN A 117 -13.58 -7.39 16.35
C GLN A 117 -13.18 -6.85 17.73
N GLU A 118 -13.62 -7.50 18.81
CA GLU A 118 -13.24 -7.11 20.18
C GLU A 118 -11.74 -7.16 20.40
N LEU A 119 -11.09 -8.24 19.95
CA LEU A 119 -9.65 -8.42 20.10
C LEU A 119 -8.85 -7.39 19.28
N LEU A 120 -9.24 -7.17 18.02
CA LEU A 120 -8.57 -6.21 17.14
C LEU A 120 -8.75 -4.76 17.59
N VAL A 121 -9.95 -4.37 18.00
CA VAL A 121 -10.24 -2.98 18.43
C VAL A 121 -9.60 -2.68 19.79
N LYS A 122 -9.39 -3.69 20.64
CA LYS A 122 -8.66 -3.54 21.89
C LYS A 122 -7.21 -3.14 21.65
N ASP A 123 -6.55 -3.77 20.67
CA ASP A 123 -5.14 -3.52 20.37
C ASP A 123 -4.97 -2.32 19.41
N GLU A 124 -5.89 -2.13 18.47
CA GLU A 124 -5.86 -1.10 17.43
C GLU A 124 -7.24 -0.41 17.29
N PRO A 125 -7.57 0.57 18.15
CA PRO A 125 -8.88 1.23 18.17
C PRO A 125 -9.27 1.86 16.82
N ASN A 126 -8.28 2.28 16.03
CA ASN A 126 -8.46 2.90 14.72
C ASN A 126 -9.08 1.93 13.68
N LEU A 127 -9.02 0.62 13.92
CA LEU A 127 -9.66 -0.38 13.06
C LEU A 127 -11.18 -0.48 13.24
N LYS A 128 -11.74 0.09 14.32
CA LYS A 128 -13.17 -0.07 14.63
C LYS A 128 -14.06 0.33 13.46
N TYR A 129 -13.87 1.54 12.93
CA TYR A 129 -14.66 2.06 11.81
C TYR A 129 -14.48 1.21 10.54
N PHE A 130 -13.27 0.73 10.28
CA PHE A 130 -12.98 -0.13 9.13
C PHE A 130 -13.71 -1.48 9.22
N LEU A 131 -13.68 -2.13 10.38
CA LEU A 131 -14.33 -3.42 10.61
C LEU A 131 -15.85 -3.30 10.52
N GLU A 132 -16.43 -2.22 11.03
CA GLU A 132 -17.86 -1.91 10.87
C GLU A 132 -18.24 -1.76 9.39
N GLN A 133 -17.46 -1.02 8.61
CA GLN A 133 -17.71 -0.89 7.16
C GLN A 133 -17.57 -2.23 6.43
N LEU A 134 -16.58 -3.06 6.80
CA LEU A 134 -16.38 -4.38 6.22
C LEU A 134 -17.58 -5.31 6.52
N TYR A 135 -18.07 -5.28 7.75
CA TYR A 135 -19.23 -6.06 8.19
C TYR A 135 -20.49 -5.66 7.43
N LEU A 136 -20.77 -4.35 7.32
CA LEU A 136 -21.92 -3.83 6.56
C LEU A 136 -21.81 -4.14 5.06
N ALA A 137 -20.61 -4.08 4.49
CA ALA A 137 -20.37 -4.43 3.09
C ALA A 137 -20.61 -5.94 2.82
N ALA A 138 -20.24 -6.80 3.77
CA ALA A 138 -20.49 -8.23 3.69
C ALA A 138 -21.96 -8.62 3.93
N ARG A 139 -22.76 -7.73 4.54
CA ARG A 139 -24.19 -7.93 4.83
C ARG A 139 -25.06 -6.79 4.30
N PRO A 140 -25.22 -6.66 2.96
CA PRO A 140 -25.92 -5.51 2.36
C PRO A 140 -27.36 -5.31 2.84
N SER A 141 -28.07 -6.37 3.22
CA SER A 141 -29.44 -6.32 3.75
C SER A 141 -29.56 -5.51 5.04
N THR A 142 -28.53 -5.51 5.89
CA THR A 142 -28.49 -4.71 7.13
C THR A 142 -28.28 -3.22 6.88
N ARG A 143 -27.84 -2.84 5.67
CA ARG A 143 -27.64 -1.44 5.28
C ARG A 143 -28.95 -0.73 4.94
N THR A 144 -29.91 -1.46 4.37
CA THR A 144 -31.21 -0.92 3.94
C THR A 144 -32.14 -0.58 5.10
N GLU A 145 -32.04 -1.31 6.23
CA GLU A 145 -32.84 -1.05 7.43
C GLU A 145 -32.48 0.27 8.12
N GLN A 146 -31.23 0.73 8.03
CA GLN A 146 -30.79 2.01 8.61
C GLN A 146 -31.19 3.25 7.79
N THR A 147 -31.69 3.08 6.57
CA THR A 147 -32.05 4.17 5.65
C THR A 147 -33.56 4.30 5.40
N MET A 148 -34.37 3.51 6.10
CA MET A 148 -35.82 3.46 5.93
C MET A 148 -36.59 4.04 7.15
N ASP A 149 -36.03 5.06 7.81
CA ASP A 149 -36.74 5.92 8.76
C ASP A 149 -36.80 7.37 8.25
#